data_AF-A0A561W7Z5-F1
#
_entry.id   AF-A0A561W7Z5-F1
#
_cell.length_a   1.000
_cell.length_b   1.000
_cell.length_c   1.000
_cell.angle_alpha   90.00
_cell.angle_beta   90.00
_cell.angle_gamma   90.00
#
_symmetry.space_group_name_H-M   'P 1'
#
loop_
_entity.id
_entity.type
_entity.pdbx_description
1 polymer ?
#
loop_
_entity_poly.entity_id
_entity_poly.type
_entity_poly.pdbx_seq_one_letter_code
_entity_poly.pdbx_strand_id
1 'polypeptide(L)'
;MTRPRCRIPSVALVATSSFLLTAALLPTVGGVADAATGSPLVLAAAAPSGERWDADLSVVDRDDVNVRRTAAGLRLRETRATGHRARSPHSAVAEGMLLTTSRTLARPATRVRAEIDASVPGGATVEAQVRGWRTLGWTEWQAATAGAVFDRSVTRVQTRVVLTATNGGATATVRGVRLTADATAAVSAATPGRTYRVYATRIGLVGEVTANGRTVQPRDHFVALPSRRGLSPLNTGDYTVRVCTTNGARCEYAPVWDVGPWNTRDDYWNPSSVRENWKNLPQGRPEAQAAYQSGYNGGRDQFGRTVLNPAGIDLADGTFWDGLQLTTNAWVDVAYLWTGGGPRGVVGDGPLNIRSGAGTSYAVRGLAARLAHVPIQCYVTGQSVAGPYRTTTRWNRLATGQYVSHAYISSVYGGSVPVC
;
A
#
# COMPACT_ATOMS: atom_id res chain seq x y z
N MET A 1 -30.46 46.88 33.29
CA MET A 1 -30.08 45.48 33.61
C MET A 1 -28.61 45.29 33.26
N THR A 2 -27.85 44.99 34.29
CA THR A 2 -26.38 45.02 34.42
C THR A 2 -25.73 43.76 33.84
N ARG A 3 -24.69 43.93 33.01
CA ARG A 3 -23.76 42.85 32.62
C ARG A 3 -22.60 42.77 33.63
N PRO A 4 -22.27 41.60 34.20
CA PRO A 4 -21.08 41.48 35.03
C PRO A 4 -19.85 41.16 34.16
N ARG A 5 -18.77 41.89 34.42
CA ARG A 5 -17.40 41.60 33.98
C ARG A 5 -16.78 40.65 35.00
N CYS A 6 -16.14 39.57 34.55
CA CYS A 6 -15.27 38.75 35.40
C CYS A 6 -13.85 38.78 34.82
N ARG A 7 -12.91 39.36 35.59
CA ARG A 7 -11.46 39.30 35.38
C ARG A 7 -10.94 38.15 36.25
N ILE A 8 -10.06 37.30 35.70
CA ILE A 8 -9.30 36.30 36.45
C ILE A 8 -7.81 36.67 36.35
N PRO A 9 -7.04 36.70 37.47
CA PRO A 9 -5.66 37.12 37.48
C PRO A 9 -4.68 36.00 37.13
N SER A 10 -3.51 36.40 36.63
CA SER A 10 -2.36 35.56 36.32
C SER A 10 -1.64 35.13 37.60
N VAL A 11 -1.36 33.82 37.74
CA VAL A 11 -0.48 33.28 38.78
C VAL A 11 0.73 32.63 38.10
N ALA A 12 1.91 33.13 38.43
CA ALA A 12 3.20 32.59 38.02
C ALA A 12 3.51 31.30 38.81
N LEU A 13 3.90 30.23 38.12
CA LEU A 13 4.38 28.99 38.73
C LEU A 13 5.92 28.97 38.65
N VAL A 14 6.57 29.02 39.81
CA VAL A 14 8.01 28.81 39.98
C VAL A 14 8.25 27.30 40.12
N ALA A 15 9.09 26.73 39.27
CA ALA A 15 9.51 25.33 39.35
C ALA A 15 10.85 25.22 40.08
N THR A 16 10.87 24.60 41.25
CA THR A 16 12.08 24.21 41.98
C THR A 16 12.43 22.76 41.69
N SER A 17 13.54 22.52 41.01
CA SER A 17 14.11 21.18 40.77
C SER A 17 14.98 20.77 41.96
N SER A 18 14.67 19.63 42.58
CA SER A 18 15.50 18.98 43.61
C SER A 18 16.27 17.82 42.99
N PHE A 19 17.61 17.89 43.01
CA PHE A 19 18.52 16.80 42.65
C PHE A 19 18.78 15.95 43.90
N LEU A 20 18.50 14.65 43.83
CA LEU A 20 18.92 13.67 44.84
C LEU A 20 20.24 13.03 44.41
N LEU A 21 21.27 13.23 45.24
CA LEU A 21 22.61 12.63 45.14
C LEU A 21 22.62 11.36 46.00
N THR A 22 22.80 10.19 45.40
CA THR A 22 23.10 8.94 46.15
C THR A 22 24.56 8.56 45.98
N ALA A 23 25.31 8.71 47.08
CA ALA A 23 26.67 8.20 47.26
C ALA A 23 26.62 6.78 47.87
N ALA A 24 27.44 5.86 47.37
CA ALA A 24 27.71 4.58 48.05
C ALA A 24 29.16 4.14 47.82
N LEU A 25 29.97 4.41 48.86
CA LEU A 25 31.02 3.60 49.50
C LEU A 25 31.87 2.61 48.66
N LEU A 26 33.18 2.89 48.67
CA LEU A 26 34.29 1.98 48.37
C LEU A 26 34.53 0.96 49.49
N PRO A 27 35.18 -0.17 49.18
CA PRO A 27 36.23 -0.68 50.05
C PRO A 27 37.56 -0.88 49.31
N THR A 28 38.65 -0.59 50.02
CA THR A 28 40.05 -0.69 49.59
C THR A 28 40.71 -2.00 50.02
N VAL A 29 41.36 -2.65 49.04
CA VAL A 29 42.68 -3.31 49.02
C VAL A 29 42.89 -4.66 49.74
N GLY A 30 43.38 -5.63 48.95
CA GLY A 30 44.36 -6.63 49.40
C GLY A 30 44.43 -7.89 48.53
N GLY A 31 45.46 -8.02 47.69
CA GLY A 31 45.82 -9.31 47.07
C GLY A 31 46.51 -9.19 45.71
N VAL A 32 47.84 -9.32 45.69
CA VAL A 32 48.71 -9.34 44.50
C VAL A 32 48.66 -10.74 43.86
N ALA A 33 48.40 -10.83 42.55
CA ALA A 33 48.75 -12.00 41.74
C ALA A 33 48.86 -11.62 40.25
N ASP A 34 50.07 -11.83 39.73
CA ASP A 34 50.56 -11.99 38.36
C ASP A 34 49.90 -11.29 37.17
N ALA A 35 50.73 -10.48 36.51
CA ALA A 35 50.52 -9.92 35.20
C ALA A 35 50.57 -11.03 34.12
N ALA A 36 49.40 -11.51 33.72
CA ALA A 36 49.22 -12.10 32.39
C ALA A 36 48.90 -10.96 31.40
N THR A 37 49.66 -10.89 30.32
CA THR A 37 49.47 -9.97 29.19
C THR A 37 48.09 -10.15 28.55
N GLY A 38 47.11 -9.41 29.05
CA GLY A 38 45.79 -9.32 28.44
C GLY A 38 45.85 -8.42 27.21
N SER A 39 45.75 -9.02 26.02
CA SER A 39 45.42 -8.28 24.81
C SER A 39 44.18 -7.42 25.07
N PRO A 40 44.12 -6.16 24.60
CA PRO A 40 42.92 -5.35 24.77
C PRO A 40 41.76 -6.07 24.05
N LEU A 41 40.76 -6.51 24.82
CA LEU A 41 39.46 -6.89 24.30
C LEU A 41 38.81 -5.63 23.73
N VAL A 42 39.03 -5.38 22.45
CA VAL A 42 38.20 -4.46 21.69
C VAL A 42 36.83 -5.14 21.56
N LEU A 43 35.91 -4.85 22.48
CA LEU A 43 34.48 -5.03 22.20
C LEU A 43 34.10 -3.97 21.17
N ALA A 44 34.36 -4.28 19.90
CA ALA A 44 33.61 -3.67 18.83
C ALA A 44 32.16 -4.11 19.03
N ALA A 45 31.29 -3.19 19.47
CA ALA A 45 29.87 -3.37 19.28
C ALA A 45 29.69 -3.62 17.78
N ALA A 46 29.38 -4.87 17.41
CA ALA A 46 29.16 -5.22 16.02
C ALA A 46 28.15 -4.21 15.48
N ALA A 47 28.56 -3.36 14.53
CA ALA A 47 27.64 -2.53 13.78
C ALA A 47 26.49 -3.46 13.37
N PRO A 48 25.20 -3.12 13.60
CA PRO A 48 24.11 -4.05 13.41
C PRO A 48 24.23 -4.57 11.99
N SER A 49 24.69 -5.82 11.85
CA SER A 49 25.09 -6.35 10.56
C SER A 49 23.80 -6.56 9.80
N GLY A 50 23.45 -5.60 8.96
CA GLY A 50 22.24 -5.68 8.15
C GLY A 50 22.27 -6.97 7.34
N GLU A 51 21.14 -7.67 7.28
CA GLU A 51 21.01 -8.84 6.42
C GLU A 51 21.12 -8.38 4.97
N ARG A 52 21.98 -9.02 4.18
CA ARG A 52 22.19 -8.71 2.77
C ARG A 52 21.83 -9.87 1.88
N TRP A 53 21.22 -9.58 0.74
CA TRP A 53 20.91 -10.57 -0.29
C TRP A 53 20.78 -9.90 -1.65
N ASP A 54 21.00 -10.68 -2.71
CA ASP A 54 20.70 -10.26 -4.08
C ASP A 54 19.28 -10.71 -4.45
N ALA A 55 18.52 -9.83 -5.09
CA ALA A 55 17.23 -10.17 -5.68
C ALA A 55 17.42 -11.11 -6.86
N ASP A 56 16.61 -12.16 -6.95
CA ASP A 56 16.58 -13.01 -8.13
C ASP A 56 15.90 -12.28 -9.29
N LEU A 57 16.70 -11.90 -10.28
CA LEU A 57 16.25 -11.27 -11.54
C LEU A 57 16.33 -12.23 -12.73
N SER A 58 16.60 -13.51 -12.47
CA SER A 58 16.83 -14.51 -13.52
C SER A 58 15.52 -15.15 -13.99
N VAL A 59 14.54 -15.27 -13.09
CA VAL A 59 13.21 -15.79 -13.38
C VAL A 59 12.31 -14.62 -13.80
N VAL A 60 11.75 -14.73 -15.01
CA VAL A 60 10.62 -13.90 -15.44
C VAL A 60 9.42 -14.81 -15.63
N ASP A 61 8.35 -14.56 -14.89
CA ASP A 61 7.14 -15.39 -14.88
C ASP A 61 5.86 -14.58 -15.17
N ARG A 62 4.71 -15.16 -14.81
CA ARG A 62 3.39 -14.57 -15.10
C ARG A 62 3.05 -13.35 -14.25
N ASP A 63 3.68 -13.19 -13.08
CA ASP A 63 3.42 -12.06 -12.18
C ASP A 63 4.23 -10.81 -12.60
N ASP A 64 5.09 -10.96 -13.60
CA ASP A 64 5.89 -9.92 -14.20
C ASP A 64 5.18 -9.26 -15.39
N VAL A 65 5.37 -7.96 -15.52
CA VAL A 65 4.70 -7.14 -16.53
C VAL A 65 5.75 -6.56 -17.48
N ASN A 66 5.61 -6.80 -18.78
CA ASN A 66 6.40 -6.17 -19.85
C ASN A 66 7.93 -6.13 -19.58
N VAL A 67 8.47 -7.18 -18.97
CA VAL A 67 9.92 -7.37 -18.81
C VAL A 67 10.34 -8.67 -19.46
N ARG A 68 11.64 -8.77 -19.76
CA ARG A 68 12.27 -9.98 -20.26
C ARG A 68 13.68 -10.10 -19.71
N ARG A 69 14.13 -11.34 -19.52
CA ARG A 69 15.54 -11.63 -19.24
C ARG A 69 16.31 -11.74 -20.55
N THR A 70 17.48 -11.10 -20.61
CA THR A 70 18.46 -11.31 -21.67
C THR A 70 19.80 -11.74 -21.07
N ALA A 71 20.76 -12.16 -21.89
CA ALA A 71 22.12 -12.48 -21.43
C ALA A 71 22.79 -11.28 -20.72
N ALA A 72 22.46 -10.05 -21.12
CA ALA A 72 23.01 -8.84 -20.53
C ALA A 72 22.31 -8.40 -19.22
N GLY A 73 21.11 -8.90 -18.94
CA GLY A 73 20.30 -8.50 -17.78
C GLY A 73 18.80 -8.37 -18.08
N LEU A 74 18.05 -7.93 -17.07
CA LEU A 74 16.62 -7.63 -17.13
C LEU A 74 16.38 -6.34 -17.93
N ARG A 75 15.41 -6.37 -18.86
CA ARG A 75 15.05 -5.24 -19.73
C ARG A 75 13.54 -5.19 -19.95
N LEU A 76 13.02 -4.06 -20.44
CA LEU A 76 11.64 -4.01 -20.95
C LEU A 76 11.47 -5.00 -22.11
N ARG A 77 10.35 -5.71 -22.17
CA ARG A 77 10.01 -6.57 -23.32
C ARG A 77 9.65 -5.70 -24.53
N GLU A 78 8.77 -4.74 -24.34
CA GLU A 78 8.33 -3.77 -25.34
C GLU A 78 8.58 -2.35 -24.83
N THR A 79 9.09 -1.50 -25.72
CA THR A 79 9.34 -0.08 -25.42
C THR A 79 8.25 0.84 -25.96
N ARG A 80 7.27 0.31 -26.69
CA ARG A 80 6.07 1.05 -27.04
C ARG A 80 4.99 0.81 -26.01
N ALA A 81 4.33 1.88 -25.59
CA ALA A 81 3.15 1.76 -24.74
C ALA A 81 2.05 0.98 -25.48
N THR A 82 1.46 -0.02 -24.83
CA THR A 82 0.38 -0.85 -25.40
C THR A 82 -1.00 -0.18 -25.31
N GLY A 83 -1.13 0.96 -24.61
CA GLY A 83 -2.42 1.62 -24.41
C GLY A 83 -2.99 2.21 -25.70
N HIS A 84 -4.12 1.68 -26.19
CA HIS A 84 -4.80 2.16 -27.39
C HIS A 84 -5.41 3.57 -27.26
N ARG A 85 -5.49 4.15 -26.05
CA ARG A 85 -5.98 5.52 -25.83
C ARG A 85 -4.82 6.50 -25.66
N ALA A 86 -4.70 7.45 -26.60
CA ALA A 86 -3.71 8.52 -26.60
C ALA A 86 -3.71 9.44 -25.35
N ARG A 87 -4.70 9.29 -24.44
CA ARG A 87 -4.87 10.07 -23.20
C ARG A 87 -4.75 9.23 -21.93
N SER A 88 -4.29 7.97 -21.99
CA SER A 88 -4.02 7.16 -20.79
C SER A 88 -2.64 7.49 -20.20
N PRO A 89 -2.44 7.53 -18.86
CA PRO A 89 -1.10 7.58 -18.25
C PRO A 89 -0.15 6.55 -18.86
N HIS A 90 -0.70 5.38 -19.19
CA HIS A 90 0.02 4.26 -19.79
C HIS A 90 0.50 4.53 -21.21
N SER A 91 0.00 5.56 -21.92
CA SER A 91 0.43 5.87 -23.29
C SER A 91 1.67 6.77 -23.38
N ALA A 92 2.06 7.41 -22.27
CA ALA A 92 3.17 8.37 -22.23
C ALA A 92 4.54 7.69 -22.07
N VAL A 93 4.61 6.56 -21.37
CA VAL A 93 5.84 5.82 -21.08
C VAL A 93 5.61 4.33 -21.24
N ALA A 94 6.60 3.61 -21.76
CA ALA A 94 6.62 2.16 -21.66
C ALA A 94 7.14 1.75 -20.29
N GLU A 95 6.50 0.78 -19.68
CA GLU A 95 6.81 0.34 -18.33
C GLU A 95 6.77 -1.16 -18.21
N GLY A 96 7.62 -1.69 -17.34
CA GLY A 96 7.62 -3.09 -16.96
C GLY A 96 8.07 -3.25 -15.51
N MET A 97 7.70 -4.39 -14.93
CA MET A 97 7.90 -4.70 -13.53
C MET A 97 8.27 -6.17 -13.38
N LEU A 98 9.38 -6.44 -12.70
CA LEU A 98 9.71 -7.78 -12.19
C LEU A 98 9.37 -7.85 -10.71
N LEU A 99 8.64 -8.87 -10.27
CA LEU A 99 8.27 -9.13 -8.89
C LEU A 99 9.02 -10.34 -8.35
N THR A 100 9.83 -10.13 -7.32
CA THR A 100 10.58 -11.23 -6.70
C THR A 100 9.72 -12.05 -5.75
N THR A 101 10.14 -13.28 -5.46
CA THR A 101 9.59 -14.05 -4.34
C THR A 101 9.84 -13.32 -3.02
N SER A 102 8.90 -13.41 -2.07
CA SER A 102 9.09 -12.79 -0.76
C SER A 102 10.17 -13.53 0.03
N ARG A 103 11.10 -12.80 0.63
CA ARG A 103 12.14 -13.32 1.51
C ARG A 103 11.75 -13.15 2.97
N THR A 104 11.87 -14.21 3.76
CA THR A 104 11.81 -14.13 5.23
C THR A 104 13.17 -13.65 5.75
N LEU A 105 13.15 -12.61 6.59
CA LEU A 105 14.36 -12.08 7.20
C LEU A 105 14.76 -12.93 8.41
N ALA A 106 16.06 -13.11 8.60
CA ALA A 106 16.63 -13.75 9.78
C ALA A 106 16.39 -12.93 11.05
N ARG A 107 16.27 -11.61 10.91
CA ARG A 107 15.93 -10.67 11.99
C ARG A 107 14.91 -9.65 11.50
N PRO A 108 13.93 -9.24 12.33
CA PRO A 108 13.03 -8.16 11.95
C PRO A 108 13.80 -6.88 11.63
N ALA A 109 13.40 -6.17 10.57
CA ALA A 109 14.04 -4.94 10.11
C ALA A 109 13.04 -3.78 10.08
N THR A 110 13.52 -2.55 10.18
CA THR A 110 12.70 -1.33 10.04
C THR A 110 13.13 -0.48 8.85
N ARG A 111 14.23 -0.85 8.17
CA ARG A 111 14.69 -0.20 6.95
C ARG A 111 15.24 -1.23 5.97
N VAL A 112 14.98 -1.01 4.69
CA VAL A 112 15.56 -1.78 3.58
C VAL A 112 16.11 -0.81 2.55
N ARG A 113 17.37 -1.01 2.16
CA ARG A 113 18.03 -0.26 1.07
C ARG A 113 18.27 -1.16 -0.12
N ALA A 114 18.22 -0.59 -1.31
CA ALA A 114 18.58 -1.26 -2.56
C ALA A 114 19.73 -0.54 -3.26
N GLU A 115 20.72 -1.31 -3.69
CA GLU A 115 21.76 -0.91 -4.62
C GLU A 115 21.45 -1.58 -5.97
N ILE A 116 21.49 -0.82 -7.06
CA ILE A 116 21.11 -1.30 -8.40
C ILE A 116 22.34 -1.23 -9.30
N ASP A 117 22.75 -2.36 -9.86
CA ASP A 117 23.70 -2.41 -10.98
C ASP A 117 22.89 -2.41 -12.28
N ALA A 118 22.91 -1.27 -12.98
CA ALA A 118 22.22 -1.11 -14.25
C ALA A 118 22.92 -0.13 -15.20
N SER A 119 22.73 -0.35 -16.50
CA SER A 119 22.98 0.64 -17.54
C SER A 119 21.66 1.34 -17.89
N VAL A 120 21.58 2.66 -17.65
CA VAL A 120 20.34 3.44 -17.83
C VAL A 120 20.56 4.52 -18.89
N PRO A 121 20.04 4.36 -20.12
CA PRO A 121 20.13 5.40 -21.14
C PRO A 121 19.22 6.60 -20.84
N GLY A 122 19.45 7.73 -21.50
CA GLY A 122 18.60 8.91 -21.38
C GLY A 122 17.13 8.60 -21.71
N GLY A 123 16.22 9.08 -20.87
CA GLY A 123 14.78 8.81 -21.00
C GLY A 123 14.31 7.46 -20.42
N ALA A 124 15.21 6.64 -19.87
CA ALA A 124 14.86 5.44 -19.11
C ALA A 124 15.04 5.64 -17.60
N THR A 125 14.30 4.89 -16.80
CA THR A 125 14.50 4.83 -15.34
C THR A 125 14.46 3.38 -14.84
N VAL A 126 15.14 3.14 -13.73
CA VAL A 126 15.08 1.88 -12.98
C VAL A 126 14.86 2.21 -11.51
N GLU A 127 13.90 1.55 -10.88
CA GLU A 127 13.60 1.72 -9.48
C GLU A 127 13.42 0.36 -8.81
N ALA A 128 14.17 0.12 -7.72
CA ALA A 128 13.93 -1.02 -6.85
C ALA A 128 12.97 -0.56 -5.74
N GLN A 129 11.81 -1.19 -5.65
CA GLN A 129 10.82 -0.93 -4.62
C GLN A 129 10.66 -2.15 -3.73
N VAL A 130 10.38 -1.92 -2.46
CA VAL A 130 10.19 -2.97 -1.46
C VAL A 130 8.91 -2.77 -0.69
N ARG A 131 8.31 -3.87 -0.24
CA ARG A 131 7.28 -3.89 0.78
C ARG A 131 7.66 -4.88 1.86
N GLY A 132 7.27 -4.59 3.10
CA GLY A 132 7.54 -5.42 4.25
C GLY A 132 6.26 -6.02 4.85
N TRP A 133 6.33 -7.27 5.30
CA TRP A 133 5.26 -7.92 6.04
C TRP A 133 5.33 -7.51 7.50
N ARG A 134 4.31 -6.79 7.96
CA ARG A 134 4.06 -6.52 9.38
C ARG A 134 3.21 -7.65 9.95
N THR A 135 3.01 -7.66 11.27
CA THR A 135 2.17 -8.66 11.95
C THR A 135 0.79 -8.85 11.31
N LEU A 136 0.21 -7.79 10.73
CA LEU A 136 -1.16 -7.77 10.22
C LEU A 136 -1.28 -7.54 8.69
N GLY A 137 -0.17 -7.60 7.94
CA GLY A 137 -0.20 -7.49 6.48
C GLY A 137 0.96 -6.70 5.87
N TRP A 138 0.92 -6.55 4.55
CA TRP A 138 1.92 -5.81 3.79
C TRP A 138 1.90 -4.30 4.07
N THR A 139 3.09 -3.68 4.08
CA THR A 139 3.25 -2.24 3.84
C THR A 139 2.95 -1.90 2.40
N GLU A 140 2.82 -0.61 2.10
CA GLU A 140 2.94 -0.12 0.72
C GLU A 140 4.31 -0.45 0.13
N TRP A 141 4.35 -0.48 -1.19
CA TRP A 141 5.60 -0.44 -1.94
C TRP A 141 6.28 0.91 -1.73
N GLN A 142 7.57 0.89 -1.39
CA GLN A 142 8.38 2.09 -1.22
C GLN A 142 9.68 1.98 -2.02
N ALA A 143 10.18 3.09 -2.54
CA ALA A 143 11.49 3.16 -3.17
C ALA A 143 12.58 2.76 -2.17
N ALA A 144 13.36 1.73 -2.50
CA ALA A 144 14.42 1.22 -1.63
C ALA A 144 15.78 1.87 -1.90
N THR A 145 15.99 2.47 -3.08
CA THR A 145 17.25 3.17 -3.42
C THR A 145 17.51 4.36 -2.49
N ALA A 146 16.44 5.04 -2.04
CA ALA A 146 16.53 6.11 -1.03
C ALA A 146 16.52 5.60 0.43
N GLY A 147 16.41 4.28 0.62
CA GLY A 147 16.16 3.64 1.91
C GLY A 147 14.69 3.68 2.30
N ALA A 148 13.97 2.59 2.05
CA ALA A 148 12.60 2.41 2.48
C ALA A 148 12.57 2.22 4.01
N VAL A 149 11.83 3.07 4.71
CA VAL A 149 11.68 3.03 6.17
C VAL A 149 10.25 2.60 6.51
N PHE A 150 10.15 1.64 7.41
CA PHE A 150 8.89 1.14 7.94
C PHE A 150 8.66 1.69 9.34
N ASP A 151 7.41 2.08 9.59
CA ASP A 151 6.92 2.55 10.90
C ASP A 151 6.96 1.48 12.00
N ARG A 152 7.04 0.21 11.60
CA ARG A 152 7.11 -0.99 12.45
C ARG A 152 8.06 -2.00 11.84
N SER A 153 8.58 -2.89 12.68
CA SER A 153 9.43 -3.99 12.24
C SER A 153 8.69 -4.91 11.26
N VAL A 154 9.37 -5.30 10.20
CA VAL A 154 8.88 -6.25 9.19
C VAL A 154 9.69 -7.54 9.25
N THR A 155 9.04 -8.67 8.99
CA THR A 155 9.66 -10.01 9.09
C THR A 155 9.85 -10.69 7.74
N ARG A 156 9.13 -10.23 6.71
CA ARG A 156 9.34 -10.62 5.32
C ARG A 156 9.47 -9.38 4.45
N VAL A 157 10.27 -9.45 3.41
CA VAL A 157 10.43 -8.38 2.43
C VAL A 157 10.16 -8.97 1.05
N GLN A 158 9.42 -8.23 0.23
CA GLN A 158 9.31 -8.52 -1.18
C GLN A 158 9.84 -7.33 -1.96
N THR A 159 10.59 -7.61 -3.02
CA THR A 159 11.16 -6.60 -3.91
C THR A 159 10.45 -6.64 -5.26
N ARG A 160 10.28 -5.48 -5.87
CA ARG A 160 9.95 -5.36 -7.29
C ARG A 160 10.89 -4.38 -7.97
N VAL A 161 11.26 -4.67 -9.21
CA VAL A 161 12.11 -3.82 -10.04
C VAL A 161 11.25 -3.22 -11.14
N VAL A 162 11.09 -1.90 -11.11
CA VAL A 162 10.29 -1.13 -12.07
C VAL A 162 11.23 -0.52 -13.09
N LEU A 163 10.96 -0.74 -14.37
CA LEU A 163 11.67 -0.14 -15.49
C LEU A 163 10.70 0.77 -16.23
N THR A 164 11.13 1.98 -16.57
CA THR A 164 10.40 2.82 -17.52
C THR A 164 11.30 3.29 -18.65
N ALA A 165 10.70 3.60 -19.79
CA ALA A 165 11.33 4.28 -20.90
C ALA A 165 10.34 5.26 -21.54
N THR A 166 10.84 6.33 -22.14
CA THR A 166 10.05 7.12 -23.09
C THR A 166 9.45 6.20 -24.16
N ASN A 167 8.25 6.50 -24.62
CA ASN A 167 7.55 5.66 -25.60
C ASN A 167 8.40 5.51 -26.89
N GLY A 168 8.75 4.28 -27.24
CA GLY A 168 9.66 3.93 -28.35
C GLY A 168 11.15 4.17 -28.07
N GLY A 169 11.51 4.63 -26.87
CA GLY A 169 12.87 4.99 -26.48
C GLY A 169 13.77 3.80 -26.11
N ALA A 170 15.02 4.12 -25.78
CA ALA A 170 15.99 3.15 -25.30
C ALA A 170 15.60 2.60 -23.91
N THR A 171 15.89 1.33 -23.66
CA THR A 171 15.57 0.66 -22.38
C THR A 171 16.81 0.40 -21.54
N ALA A 172 16.67 0.51 -20.22
CA ALA A 172 17.70 0.14 -19.27
C ALA A 172 18.02 -1.36 -19.28
N THR A 173 19.20 -1.72 -18.79
CA THR A 173 19.59 -3.12 -18.52
C THR A 173 20.00 -3.26 -17.06
N VAL A 174 19.25 -4.05 -16.30
CA VAL A 174 19.53 -4.30 -14.88
C VAL A 174 20.26 -5.62 -14.75
N ARG A 175 21.46 -5.58 -14.19
CA ARG A 175 22.34 -6.74 -14.00
C ARG A 175 22.14 -7.35 -12.62
N GLY A 176 21.91 -6.52 -11.60
CA GLY A 176 21.68 -6.95 -10.23
C GLY A 176 20.98 -5.91 -9.38
N VAL A 177 20.27 -6.37 -8.36
CA VAL A 177 19.72 -5.55 -7.29
C VAL A 177 20.12 -6.18 -5.97
N ARG A 178 20.94 -5.48 -5.19
CA ARG A 178 21.40 -5.92 -3.88
C ARG A 178 20.63 -5.20 -2.79
N LEU A 179 20.06 -5.95 -1.86
CA LEU A 179 19.29 -5.41 -0.75
C LEU A 179 20.08 -5.52 0.56
N THR A 180 19.90 -4.53 1.43
CA THR A 180 20.36 -4.55 2.82
C THR A 180 19.20 -4.20 3.73
N ALA A 181 18.83 -5.09 4.64
CA ALA A 181 17.84 -4.85 5.69
C ALA A 181 18.52 -4.59 7.03
N ASP A 182 18.17 -3.51 7.71
CA ASP A 182 18.67 -3.20 9.04
C ASP A 182 17.60 -2.56 9.93
N ALA A 183 17.96 -2.33 11.19
CA ALA A 183 17.11 -1.67 12.17
C ALA A 183 17.60 -0.24 12.41
N THR A 184 16.69 0.71 12.28
CA THR A 184 16.81 2.06 12.83
C THR A 184 15.68 2.32 13.80
N ALA A 185 15.83 3.34 14.66
CA ALA A 185 14.73 3.86 15.46
C ALA A 185 13.53 4.13 14.54
N ALA A 186 12.46 3.36 14.71
CA ALA A 186 11.22 3.51 13.96
C ALA A 186 10.33 4.52 14.69
N VAL A 187 9.73 5.44 13.94
CA VAL A 187 8.74 6.37 14.47
C VAL A 187 7.36 5.75 14.23
N SER A 188 6.66 5.41 15.31
CA SER A 188 5.35 4.78 15.23
C SER A 188 4.22 5.80 15.08
N ALA A 189 3.27 5.52 14.19
CA ALA A 189 1.88 5.91 14.37
C ALA A 189 0.98 4.89 13.66
N ALA A 190 0.24 4.08 14.41
CA ALA A 190 -0.90 3.36 13.84
C ALA A 190 -1.98 4.40 13.51
N THR A 191 -2.39 4.47 12.26
CA THR A 191 -3.53 5.31 11.84
C THR A 191 -4.72 4.39 11.53
N PRO A 192 -5.96 4.80 11.82
CA PRO A 192 -7.14 4.16 11.24
C PRO A 192 -7.01 4.08 9.71
N GLY A 193 -7.73 3.14 9.09
CA GLY A 193 -7.86 3.11 7.64
C GLY A 193 -8.30 4.48 7.13
N ARG A 194 -7.44 5.16 6.39
CA ARG A 194 -7.68 6.52 5.91
C ARG A 194 -8.84 6.49 4.93
N THR A 195 -9.72 7.48 5.01
CA THR A 195 -10.85 7.64 4.10
C THR A 195 -10.87 9.05 3.55
N TYR A 196 -11.00 9.18 2.24
CA TYR A 196 -11.07 10.47 1.56
C TYR A 196 -12.17 10.48 0.52
N ARG A 197 -12.77 11.66 0.32
CA ARG A 197 -13.74 11.90 -0.75
C ARG A 197 -13.00 12.25 -2.03
N VAL A 198 -13.21 11.47 -3.07
CA VAL A 198 -12.55 11.67 -4.37
C VAL A 198 -13.55 11.52 -5.51
N TYR A 199 -13.24 12.15 -6.64
CA TYR A 199 -14.05 12.02 -7.85
C TYR A 199 -13.67 10.71 -8.55
N ALA A 200 -14.65 9.87 -8.80
CA ALA A 200 -14.50 8.59 -9.47
C ALA A 200 -14.96 8.68 -10.93
N THR A 201 -14.13 8.15 -11.83
CA THR A 201 -14.47 7.95 -13.23
C THR A 201 -14.56 6.46 -13.56
N ARG A 202 -15.30 6.12 -14.62
CA ARG A 202 -15.30 4.76 -15.16
C ARG A 202 -14.07 4.56 -16.06
N ILE A 203 -13.31 3.50 -15.82
CA ILE A 203 -12.06 3.22 -16.55
C ILE A 203 -12.33 2.73 -17.99
N GLY A 204 -13.30 1.83 -18.18
CA GLY A 204 -13.75 1.34 -19.49
C GLY A 204 -12.65 0.74 -20.37
N LEU A 205 -11.80 -0.12 -19.82
CA LEU A 205 -10.61 -0.70 -20.45
C LEU A 205 -10.73 -2.20 -20.79
N VAL A 206 -11.94 -2.71 -21.06
CA VAL A 206 -12.14 -4.12 -21.42
C VAL A 206 -11.25 -4.53 -22.59
N GLY A 207 -10.52 -5.64 -22.45
CA GLY A 207 -9.54 -6.15 -23.41
C GLY A 207 -8.11 -5.62 -23.22
N GLU A 208 -7.93 -4.52 -22.50
CA GLU A 208 -6.61 -3.96 -22.19
C GLU A 208 -5.94 -4.72 -21.04
N VAL A 209 -4.63 -4.52 -20.86
CA VAL A 209 -3.85 -5.07 -19.76
C VAL A 209 -3.66 -4.01 -18.67
N THR A 210 -4.12 -4.33 -17.46
CA THR A 210 -3.91 -3.51 -16.25
C THR A 210 -2.43 -3.45 -15.85
N ALA A 211 -2.05 -2.45 -15.04
CA ALA A 211 -0.68 -2.28 -14.55
C ALA A 211 -0.08 -3.49 -13.82
N ASN A 212 -0.91 -4.38 -13.25
CA ASN A 212 -0.43 -5.62 -12.62
C ASN A 212 -0.41 -6.84 -13.56
N GLY A 213 -0.68 -6.67 -14.86
CA GLY A 213 -0.56 -7.72 -15.87
C GLY A 213 -1.85 -8.46 -16.19
N ARG A 214 -2.98 -8.12 -15.56
CA ARG A 214 -4.27 -8.78 -15.86
C ARG A 214 -4.95 -8.16 -17.07
N THR A 215 -5.41 -8.99 -18.01
CA THR A 215 -6.33 -8.56 -19.08
C THR A 215 -7.72 -8.31 -18.51
N VAL A 216 -8.23 -7.09 -18.71
CA VAL A 216 -9.53 -6.66 -18.23
C VAL A 216 -10.64 -7.42 -18.95
N GLN A 217 -11.51 -8.04 -18.16
CA GLN A 217 -12.72 -8.72 -18.59
C GLN A 217 -13.95 -7.80 -18.45
N PRO A 218 -15.02 -8.04 -19.23
CA PRO A 218 -16.30 -7.38 -19.00
C PRO A 218 -16.77 -7.55 -17.54
N ARG A 219 -17.34 -6.49 -16.96
CA ARG A 219 -17.87 -6.48 -15.58
C ARG A 219 -16.84 -6.82 -14.50
N ASP A 220 -15.57 -6.56 -14.76
CA ASP A 220 -14.54 -6.70 -13.75
C ASP A 220 -14.73 -5.78 -12.55
N HIS A 221 -14.30 -6.29 -11.39
CA HIS A 221 -14.41 -5.61 -10.11
C HIS A 221 -13.01 -5.27 -9.56
N PHE A 222 -12.47 -4.12 -9.97
CA PHE A 222 -11.23 -3.54 -9.45
C PHE A 222 -11.28 -2.01 -9.50
N VAL A 223 -10.21 -1.38 -9.01
CA VAL A 223 -9.97 0.06 -9.16
C VAL A 223 -8.58 0.36 -9.69
N ALA A 224 -8.41 1.54 -10.27
CA ALA A 224 -7.11 2.15 -10.51
C ALA A 224 -6.89 3.34 -9.58
N LEU A 225 -5.72 3.40 -8.96
CA LEU A 225 -5.30 4.52 -8.11
C LEU A 225 -4.11 5.25 -8.74
N PRO A 226 -3.96 6.56 -8.50
CA PRO A 226 -2.94 7.34 -9.22
C PRO A 226 -1.55 7.16 -8.61
N SER A 227 -1.27 6.03 -7.95
CA SER A 227 0.05 5.65 -7.45
C SER A 227 0.25 4.12 -7.50
N ARG A 228 1.48 3.72 -7.78
CA ARG A 228 1.94 2.33 -7.73
C ARG A 228 2.11 1.79 -6.32
N ARG A 229 2.17 2.65 -5.31
CA ARG A 229 2.45 2.24 -3.93
C ARG A 229 1.42 1.27 -3.37
N GLY A 230 0.16 1.43 -3.80
CA GLY A 230 -0.96 0.55 -3.51
C GLY A 230 -1.35 -0.40 -4.65
N LEU A 231 -0.43 -0.74 -5.58
CA LEU A 231 -0.72 -1.67 -6.67
C LEU A 231 -0.55 -3.13 -6.23
N SER A 232 -1.59 -3.94 -6.36
CA SER A 232 -1.56 -5.37 -5.99
C SER A 232 -0.86 -6.20 -7.06
N PRO A 233 0.01 -7.15 -6.69
CA PRO A 233 0.47 -8.19 -7.62
C PRO A 233 -0.67 -8.90 -8.35
N LEU A 234 -0.35 -9.49 -9.50
CA LEU A 234 -1.30 -10.29 -10.27
C LEU A 234 -1.98 -11.34 -9.38
N ASN A 235 -3.30 -11.50 -9.54
CA ASN A 235 -4.11 -12.46 -8.78
C ASN A 235 -4.07 -12.28 -7.25
N THR A 236 -3.83 -11.06 -6.76
CA THR A 236 -3.95 -10.72 -5.33
C THR A 236 -4.87 -9.50 -5.12
N GLY A 237 -5.30 -9.29 -3.87
CA GLY A 237 -5.95 -8.06 -3.42
C GLY A 237 -5.23 -7.44 -2.22
N ASP A 238 -3.90 -7.63 -2.15
CA ASP A 238 -3.03 -7.12 -1.09
C ASP A 238 -3.33 -5.67 -0.74
N TYR A 239 -3.61 -4.87 -1.76
CA TYR A 239 -4.18 -3.55 -1.64
C TYR A 239 -5.63 -3.58 -2.14
N THR A 240 -6.53 -3.47 -1.19
CA THR A 240 -7.97 -3.36 -1.41
C THR A 240 -8.43 -2.00 -0.91
N VAL A 241 -9.29 -1.33 -1.67
CA VAL A 241 -10.05 -0.17 -1.19
C VAL A 241 -11.48 -0.58 -0.87
N ARG A 242 -12.13 0.17 0.01
CA ARG A 242 -13.59 0.20 0.11
C ARG A 242 -14.09 1.50 -0.48
N VAL A 243 -14.80 1.43 -1.60
CA VAL A 243 -15.44 2.59 -2.24
C VAL A 243 -16.89 2.62 -1.81
N CYS A 244 -17.42 3.79 -1.45
CA CYS A 244 -18.82 3.98 -1.12
C CYS A 244 -19.41 5.17 -1.88
N THR A 245 -20.69 5.08 -2.21
CA THR A 245 -21.47 6.27 -2.55
C THR A 245 -21.45 7.25 -1.37
N THR A 246 -21.50 8.56 -1.63
CA THR A 246 -21.37 9.59 -0.57
C THR A 246 -22.51 9.60 0.46
N ASN A 247 -23.65 9.02 0.10
CA ASN A 247 -24.77 8.77 1.01
C ASN A 247 -24.63 7.45 1.80
N GLY A 248 -23.55 6.68 1.57
CA GLY A 248 -23.29 5.39 2.21
C GLY A 248 -24.25 4.26 1.82
N ALA A 249 -25.13 4.47 0.85
CA ALA A 249 -26.16 3.50 0.47
C ALA A 249 -25.58 2.22 -0.11
N ARG A 250 -24.48 2.32 -0.87
CA ARG A 250 -23.77 1.18 -1.45
C ARG A 250 -22.28 1.34 -1.31
N CYS A 251 -21.62 0.22 -1.06
CA CYS A 251 -20.16 0.15 -1.03
C CYS A 251 -19.64 -1.09 -1.75
N GLU A 252 -18.43 -1.00 -2.29
CA GLU A 252 -17.71 -2.15 -2.79
C GLU A 252 -16.28 -2.22 -2.23
N TYR A 253 -15.87 -3.42 -1.83
CA TYR A 253 -14.47 -3.73 -1.58
C TYR A 253 -13.84 -4.24 -2.87
N ALA A 254 -12.90 -3.49 -3.44
CA ALA A 254 -12.30 -3.79 -4.73
C ALA A 254 -10.77 -3.75 -4.65
N PRO A 255 -10.06 -4.74 -5.22
CA PRO A 255 -8.61 -4.72 -5.29
C PRO A 255 -8.11 -3.63 -6.24
N VAL A 256 -6.91 -3.12 -5.96
CA VAL A 256 -6.22 -2.17 -6.83
C VAL A 256 -5.37 -2.95 -7.82
N TRP A 257 -5.81 -3.02 -9.08
CA TRP A 257 -5.12 -3.77 -10.14
C TRP A 257 -4.49 -2.87 -11.20
N ASP A 258 -4.85 -1.60 -11.23
CA ASP A 258 -4.36 -0.67 -12.25
C ASP A 258 -3.90 0.66 -11.65
N VAL A 259 -3.25 1.49 -12.48
CA VAL A 259 -2.64 2.76 -12.05
C VAL A 259 -3.11 3.92 -12.92
N GLY A 260 -3.83 4.86 -12.32
CA GLY A 260 -4.45 5.98 -13.02
C GLY A 260 -5.43 6.71 -12.10
N PRO A 261 -6.13 7.76 -12.54
CA PRO A 261 -6.44 8.08 -13.95
C PRO A 261 -5.45 9.02 -14.66
N TRP A 262 -4.81 9.94 -13.94
CA TRP A 262 -3.97 11.01 -14.52
C TRP A 262 -2.50 10.89 -14.16
N ASN A 263 -2.23 10.49 -12.91
CA ASN A 263 -0.90 10.34 -12.36
C ASN A 263 -0.62 8.88 -12.01
N THR A 264 0.66 8.58 -11.75
CA THR A 264 1.11 7.24 -11.32
C THR A 264 2.02 7.28 -10.09
N ARG A 265 2.27 8.49 -9.55
CA ARG A 265 3.06 8.78 -8.36
C ARG A 265 2.34 9.74 -7.40
N ASP A 266 1.02 9.73 -7.41
CA ASP A 266 0.14 10.56 -6.58
C ASP A 266 -0.60 9.71 -5.53
N ASP A 267 0.11 9.35 -4.46
CA ASP A 267 -0.43 8.66 -3.28
C ASP A 267 -1.06 9.65 -2.31
N TYR A 268 -2.04 10.43 -2.76
CA TYR A 268 -2.64 11.54 -1.99
C TYR A 268 -3.20 11.16 -0.62
N TRP A 269 -3.46 9.88 -0.37
CA TRP A 269 -3.85 9.39 0.95
C TRP A 269 -2.72 9.44 1.98
N ASN A 270 -1.46 9.60 1.56
CA ASN A 270 -0.30 9.71 2.43
C ASN A 270 -0.04 11.17 2.88
N PRO A 271 0.48 11.37 4.11
CA PRO A 271 0.82 12.71 4.58
C PRO A 271 1.99 13.29 3.79
N SER A 272 2.11 14.62 3.76
CA SER A 272 3.13 15.35 3.00
C SER A 272 4.57 14.88 3.25
N SER A 273 4.86 14.40 4.47
CA SER A 273 6.18 13.88 4.85
C SER A 273 6.61 12.64 4.04
N VAL A 274 5.66 11.81 3.60
CA VAL A 274 5.96 10.54 2.91
C VAL A 274 5.31 10.42 1.52
N ARG A 275 4.37 11.30 1.16
CA ARG A 275 3.76 11.36 -0.19
C ARG A 275 4.85 11.38 -1.27
N GLU A 276 4.70 10.60 -2.32
CA GLU A 276 5.67 10.41 -3.38
C GLU A 276 5.92 11.71 -4.16
N ASN A 277 4.87 12.30 -4.74
CA ASN A 277 4.90 13.61 -5.38
C ASN A 277 3.92 14.59 -4.70
N TRP A 278 3.89 15.85 -5.18
CA TRP A 278 2.86 16.84 -4.81
C TRP A 278 2.73 17.07 -3.29
N LYS A 279 3.87 17.02 -2.59
CA LYS A 279 3.96 17.07 -1.12
C LYS A 279 3.37 18.35 -0.49
N ASN A 280 3.24 19.42 -1.27
CA ASN A 280 2.63 20.67 -0.85
C ASN A 280 1.10 20.70 -0.94
N LEU A 281 0.46 19.69 -1.57
CA LEU A 281 -0.99 19.57 -1.57
C LEU A 281 -1.49 18.99 -0.23
N PRO A 282 -2.66 19.44 0.27
CA PRO A 282 -3.29 18.83 1.43
C PRO A 282 -3.44 17.31 1.27
N GLN A 283 -3.25 16.59 2.38
CA GLN A 283 -3.51 15.15 2.41
C GLN A 283 -4.98 14.89 2.05
N GLY A 284 -5.22 13.86 1.24
CA GLY A 284 -6.53 13.52 0.73
C GLY A 284 -6.93 14.25 -0.55
N ARG A 285 -6.13 15.22 -1.02
CA ARG A 285 -6.38 15.93 -2.28
C ARG A 285 -5.57 15.32 -3.44
N PRO A 286 -6.21 14.64 -4.40
CA PRO A 286 -5.56 14.21 -5.64
C PRO A 286 -5.00 15.42 -6.40
N GLU A 287 -3.87 15.24 -7.06
CA GLU A 287 -3.28 16.30 -7.87
C GLU A 287 -4.18 16.66 -9.04
N ALA A 288 -4.80 15.69 -9.72
CA ALA A 288 -5.73 15.95 -10.82
C ALA A 288 -6.91 16.83 -10.39
N GLN A 289 -7.40 16.65 -9.16
CA GLN A 289 -8.41 17.53 -8.61
C GLN A 289 -7.89 18.97 -8.44
N ALA A 290 -6.67 19.15 -7.95
CA ALA A 290 -6.06 20.47 -7.79
C ALA A 290 -5.76 21.14 -9.14
N ALA A 291 -5.27 20.38 -10.12
CA ALA A 291 -5.03 20.83 -11.48
C ALA A 291 -6.34 21.31 -12.14
N TYR A 292 -7.39 20.49 -12.08
CA TYR A 292 -8.68 20.80 -12.67
C TYR A 292 -9.38 22.01 -12.02
N GLN A 293 -9.39 22.08 -10.68
CA GLN A 293 -10.19 23.09 -9.96
C GLN A 293 -9.46 24.42 -9.74
N SER A 294 -8.13 24.41 -9.72
CA SER A 294 -7.33 25.57 -9.33
C SER A 294 -6.12 25.84 -10.23
N GLY A 295 -5.96 25.10 -11.33
CA GLY A 295 -4.82 25.28 -12.24
C GLY A 295 -3.47 24.88 -11.61
N TYR A 296 -3.46 24.07 -10.55
CA TYR A 296 -2.22 23.54 -9.98
C TYR A 296 -1.37 22.85 -11.06
N ASN A 297 -0.05 22.99 -10.98
CA ASN A 297 0.88 22.52 -12.02
C ASN A 297 0.52 22.99 -13.44
N GLY A 298 -0.05 24.21 -13.56
CA GLY A 298 -0.51 24.76 -14.83
C GLY A 298 -1.73 24.04 -15.42
N GLY A 299 -2.51 23.35 -14.57
CA GLY A 299 -3.65 22.52 -15.00
C GLY A 299 -3.24 21.19 -15.65
N ARG A 300 -2.02 20.71 -15.39
CA ARG A 300 -1.43 19.55 -16.03
C ARG A 300 -1.07 18.44 -15.05
N ASP A 301 -1.11 17.21 -15.50
CA ASP A 301 -0.66 16.05 -14.71
C ASP A 301 0.87 15.89 -14.73
N GLN A 302 1.38 14.82 -14.09
CA GLN A 302 2.81 14.51 -14.03
C GLN A 302 3.49 14.29 -15.40
N PHE A 303 2.72 14.08 -16.48
CA PHE A 303 3.23 13.90 -17.83
C PHE A 303 3.07 15.16 -18.70
N GLY A 304 2.60 16.26 -18.11
CA GLY A 304 2.37 17.52 -18.81
C GLY A 304 1.08 17.56 -19.63
N ARG A 305 0.18 16.58 -19.47
CA ARG A 305 -1.11 16.55 -20.18
C ARG A 305 -2.11 17.43 -19.45
N THR A 306 -2.95 18.16 -20.18
CA THR A 306 -4.03 18.95 -19.57
C THR A 306 -5.02 18.03 -18.87
N VAL A 307 -5.28 18.28 -17.58
CA VAL A 307 -6.24 17.53 -16.78
C VAL A 307 -7.65 17.99 -17.12
N LEU A 308 -8.49 17.04 -17.56
CA LEU A 308 -9.86 17.35 -18.05
C LEU A 308 -10.96 17.04 -17.05
N ASN A 309 -10.64 16.39 -15.93
CA ASN A 309 -11.57 16.10 -14.84
C ASN A 309 -10.79 15.91 -13.53
N PRO A 310 -11.45 16.03 -12.35
CA PRO A 310 -10.77 15.96 -11.06
C PRO A 310 -10.55 14.53 -10.55
N ALA A 311 -10.51 13.52 -11.42
CA ALA A 311 -10.57 12.13 -10.99
C ALA A 311 -9.37 11.70 -10.14
N GLY A 312 -9.67 11.15 -8.96
CA GLY A 312 -8.69 10.61 -8.00
C GLY A 312 -8.71 9.08 -7.92
N ILE A 313 -9.63 8.43 -8.63
CA ILE A 313 -9.78 6.98 -8.72
C ILE A 313 -10.55 6.64 -10.01
N ASP A 314 -10.16 5.55 -10.64
CA ASP A 314 -10.90 4.94 -11.75
C ASP A 314 -11.54 3.62 -11.29
N LEU A 315 -12.78 3.38 -11.70
CA LEU A 315 -13.55 2.19 -11.34
C LEU A 315 -13.73 1.30 -12.57
N ALA A 316 -13.46 0.01 -12.40
CA ALA A 316 -13.80 -1.00 -13.40
C ALA A 316 -15.32 -1.13 -13.57
N ASP A 317 -15.73 -1.73 -14.69
CA ASP A 317 -17.13 -1.79 -15.11
C ASP A 317 -18.05 -2.44 -14.06
N GLY A 318 -17.62 -3.54 -13.45
CA GLY A 318 -18.36 -4.20 -12.36
C GLY A 318 -18.40 -3.34 -11.10
N THR A 319 -17.26 -2.78 -10.69
CA THR A 319 -17.21 -1.86 -9.53
C THR A 319 -18.17 -0.67 -9.69
N PHE A 320 -18.23 -0.11 -10.90
CA PHE A 320 -19.04 1.06 -11.22
C PHE A 320 -20.54 0.71 -11.29
N TRP A 321 -20.92 -0.30 -12.08
CA TRP A 321 -22.33 -0.61 -12.34
C TRP A 321 -22.97 -1.59 -11.34
N ASP A 322 -22.25 -2.63 -10.92
CA ASP A 322 -22.78 -3.65 -10.01
C ASP A 322 -22.59 -3.25 -8.54
N GLY A 323 -21.37 -2.82 -8.22
CA GLY A 323 -20.95 -2.43 -6.88
C GLY A 323 -21.71 -1.26 -6.34
N LEU A 324 -21.44 -0.12 -6.98
CA LEU A 324 -21.92 1.18 -6.55
C LEU A 324 -23.23 1.59 -7.22
N GLN A 325 -23.61 0.92 -8.33
CA GLN A 325 -24.79 1.27 -9.12
C GLN A 325 -24.77 2.71 -9.60
N LEU A 326 -23.58 3.19 -9.99
CA LEU A 326 -23.42 4.53 -10.55
C LEU A 326 -23.95 4.56 -11.99
N THR A 327 -24.60 5.65 -12.35
CA THR A 327 -25.05 5.94 -13.72
C THR A 327 -24.13 6.93 -14.44
N THR A 328 -23.33 7.67 -13.69
CA THR A 328 -22.34 8.64 -14.20
C THR A 328 -21.20 8.81 -13.19
N ASN A 329 -20.13 9.48 -13.61
CA ASN A 329 -19.00 9.82 -12.76
C ASN A 329 -19.47 10.60 -11.53
N ALA A 330 -18.94 10.28 -10.36
CA ALA A 330 -19.47 10.79 -9.10
C ALA A 330 -18.37 10.96 -8.06
N TRP A 331 -18.63 11.81 -7.07
CA TRP A 331 -17.86 11.77 -5.84
C TRP A 331 -18.18 10.48 -5.07
N VAL A 332 -17.15 9.89 -4.49
CA VAL A 332 -17.23 8.66 -3.67
C VAL A 332 -16.34 8.82 -2.44
N ASP A 333 -16.66 8.09 -1.38
CA ASP A 333 -15.81 7.98 -0.20
C ASP A 333 -14.98 6.69 -0.30
N VAL A 334 -13.65 6.82 -0.28
CA VAL A 334 -12.73 5.70 -0.50
C VAL A 334 -11.89 5.48 0.74
N ALA A 335 -11.96 4.28 1.31
CA ALA A 335 -11.10 3.83 2.39
C ALA A 335 -9.94 2.98 1.86
N TYR A 336 -8.70 3.29 2.24
CA TYR A 336 -7.47 2.63 1.79
C TYR A 336 -7.04 1.58 2.83
N LEU A 337 -7.44 0.33 2.65
CA LEU A 337 -7.52 -0.61 3.78
C LEU A 337 -6.15 -1.03 4.34
N TRP A 338 -5.09 -0.98 3.53
CA TRP A 338 -3.72 -1.24 3.99
C TRP A 338 -3.16 -0.18 4.94
N THR A 339 -3.80 0.99 5.02
CA THR A 339 -3.42 2.06 5.97
C THR A 339 -3.96 1.82 7.38
N GLY A 340 -4.91 0.88 7.54
CA GLY A 340 -5.42 0.42 8.84
C GLY A 340 -4.85 -0.95 9.24
N GLY A 341 -5.25 -1.44 10.42
CA GLY A 341 -4.85 -2.75 10.95
C GLY A 341 -6.02 -3.71 11.17
N GLY A 342 -5.73 -4.83 11.83
CA GLY A 342 -6.71 -5.82 12.28
C GLY A 342 -6.87 -7.04 11.36
N PRO A 343 -7.65 -8.05 11.79
CA PRO A 343 -7.90 -9.26 11.02
C PRO A 343 -8.59 -8.98 9.70
N ARG A 344 -8.23 -9.74 8.66
CA ARG A 344 -8.79 -9.61 7.31
C ARG A 344 -9.09 -10.96 6.72
N GLY A 345 -10.23 -11.06 6.03
CA GLY A 345 -10.57 -12.19 5.19
C GLY A 345 -10.28 -11.90 3.73
N VAL A 346 -9.74 -12.88 3.01
CA VAL A 346 -9.63 -12.82 1.55
C VAL A 346 -10.89 -13.40 0.94
N VAL A 347 -11.61 -12.59 0.16
CA VAL A 347 -12.75 -13.07 -0.63
C VAL A 347 -12.21 -13.96 -1.73
N GLY A 348 -12.44 -15.27 -1.64
CA GLY A 348 -11.85 -16.20 -2.57
C GLY A 348 -12.64 -16.33 -3.88
N ASP A 349 -13.94 -16.07 -3.82
CA ASP A 349 -14.82 -16.01 -4.99
C ASP A 349 -15.83 -14.86 -4.85
N GLY A 350 -16.15 -14.21 -5.97
CA GLY A 350 -16.97 -13.01 -5.96
C GLY A 350 -17.44 -12.57 -7.35
N PRO A 351 -18.17 -11.43 -7.43
CA PRO A 351 -18.43 -10.52 -6.32
C PRO A 351 -19.35 -11.11 -5.23
N LEU A 352 -18.92 -11.02 -3.97
CA LEU A 352 -19.64 -11.52 -2.81
C LEU A 352 -20.60 -10.48 -2.26
N ASN A 353 -21.86 -10.85 -2.03
CA ASN A 353 -22.84 -9.98 -1.40
C ASN A 353 -22.47 -9.63 0.05
N ILE A 354 -22.42 -8.34 0.35
CA ILE A 354 -22.29 -7.79 1.71
C ILE A 354 -23.69 -7.51 2.24
N ARG A 355 -24.01 -8.03 3.42
CA ARG A 355 -25.37 -8.03 3.95
C ARG A 355 -25.50 -7.25 5.25
N SER A 356 -26.71 -6.77 5.52
CA SER A 356 -27.05 -6.09 6.76
C SER A 356 -27.18 -7.02 7.98
N GLY A 357 -27.22 -8.33 7.77
CA GLY A 357 -27.27 -9.35 8.82
C GLY A 357 -26.74 -10.71 8.36
N ALA A 358 -26.69 -11.66 9.31
CA ALA A 358 -26.09 -12.99 9.15
C ALA A 358 -27.01 -14.00 8.45
N GLY A 359 -27.48 -13.67 7.25
CA GLY A 359 -28.37 -14.52 6.45
C GLY A 359 -28.64 -13.96 5.07
N THR A 360 -29.05 -14.81 4.13
CA THR A 360 -29.30 -14.42 2.74
C THR A 360 -30.61 -13.66 2.54
N SER A 361 -31.51 -13.66 3.52
CA SER A 361 -32.72 -12.83 3.54
C SER A 361 -32.46 -11.36 3.90
N TYR A 362 -31.31 -11.06 4.51
CA TYR A 362 -30.95 -9.68 4.85
C TYR A 362 -30.55 -8.88 3.60
N ALA A 363 -30.94 -7.60 3.60
CA ALA A 363 -30.68 -6.68 2.50
C ALA A 363 -29.19 -6.60 2.17
N VAL A 364 -28.89 -6.62 0.87
CA VAL A 364 -27.54 -6.39 0.32
C VAL A 364 -27.20 -4.91 0.44
N ARG A 365 -26.03 -4.61 0.98
CA ARG A 365 -25.48 -3.25 1.20
C ARG A 365 -24.29 -2.94 0.29
N GLY A 366 -23.89 -3.89 -0.55
CA GLY A 366 -22.69 -3.77 -1.35
C GLY A 366 -22.14 -5.10 -1.81
N LEU A 367 -20.96 -5.03 -2.42
CA LEU A 367 -20.22 -6.18 -2.93
C LEU A 367 -18.80 -6.21 -2.37
N ALA A 368 -18.19 -7.40 -2.38
CA ALA A 368 -16.76 -7.54 -2.22
C ALA A 368 -16.23 -8.35 -3.40
N ALA A 369 -15.34 -7.75 -4.19
CA ALA A 369 -14.74 -8.36 -5.35
C ALA A 369 -13.95 -9.62 -4.97
N ARG A 370 -13.77 -10.53 -5.93
CA ARG A 370 -12.83 -11.64 -5.79
C ARG A 370 -11.43 -11.08 -5.48
N LEU A 371 -10.71 -11.75 -4.59
CA LEU A 371 -9.42 -11.37 -4.01
C LEU A 371 -9.44 -10.18 -3.05
N ALA A 372 -10.56 -9.47 -2.90
CA ALA A 372 -10.64 -8.34 -1.99
C ALA A 372 -10.35 -8.74 -0.54
N HIS A 373 -9.59 -7.92 0.16
CA HIS A 373 -9.27 -8.09 1.58
C HIS A 373 -10.27 -7.31 2.44
N VAL A 374 -11.22 -8.02 3.04
CA VAL A 374 -12.28 -7.42 3.87
C VAL A 374 -11.86 -7.41 5.35
N PRO A 375 -11.88 -6.26 6.06
CA PRO A 375 -11.57 -6.20 7.49
C PRO A 375 -12.67 -6.87 8.30
N ILE A 376 -12.29 -7.84 9.14
CA ILE A 376 -13.22 -8.61 9.98
C ILE A 376 -13.06 -8.16 11.43
N GLN A 377 -14.16 -7.79 12.07
CA GLN A 377 -14.18 -7.45 13.48
C GLN A 377 -14.35 -8.70 14.36
N CYS A 378 -15.36 -9.50 14.06
CA CYS A 378 -15.72 -10.71 14.81
C CYS A 378 -16.60 -11.60 13.91
N TYR A 379 -17.07 -12.74 14.42
CA TYR A 379 -18.02 -13.59 13.72
C TYR A 379 -19.22 -13.96 14.58
N VAL A 380 -20.36 -14.23 13.93
CA VAL A 380 -21.59 -14.72 14.55
C VAL A 380 -22.04 -16.02 13.88
N THR A 381 -22.90 -16.76 14.55
CA THR A 381 -23.66 -17.87 13.96
C THR A 381 -24.90 -17.32 13.28
N GLY A 382 -25.15 -17.73 12.04
CA GLY A 382 -26.32 -17.34 11.25
C GLY A 382 -26.76 -18.48 10.34
N GLN A 383 -27.41 -18.13 9.22
CA GLN A 383 -27.88 -19.11 8.24
C GLN A 383 -26.73 -19.98 7.72
N SER A 384 -26.96 -21.29 7.57
CA SER A 384 -26.02 -22.18 6.88
C SER A 384 -25.92 -21.84 5.40
N VAL A 385 -24.69 -21.61 4.92
CA VAL A 385 -24.40 -21.30 3.52
C VAL A 385 -23.35 -22.28 3.00
N ALA A 386 -23.65 -22.93 1.88
CA ALA A 386 -22.66 -23.64 1.09
C ALA A 386 -21.97 -22.65 0.13
N GLY A 387 -20.65 -22.60 0.19
CA GLY A 387 -19.83 -21.75 -0.67
C GLY A 387 -18.58 -22.50 -1.15
N PRO A 388 -17.76 -21.85 -1.98
CA PRO A 388 -16.68 -22.50 -2.72
C PRO A 388 -15.57 -23.09 -1.83
N TYR A 389 -15.49 -22.69 -0.56
CA TYR A 389 -14.45 -23.16 0.36
C TYR A 389 -14.96 -24.04 1.49
N ARG A 390 -16.28 -24.06 1.75
CA ARG A 390 -16.92 -24.77 2.86
C ARG A 390 -18.43 -24.53 2.89
N THR A 391 -19.14 -25.41 3.58
CA THR A 391 -20.48 -25.15 4.12
C THR A 391 -20.36 -24.72 5.58
N THR A 392 -20.96 -23.60 5.96
CA THR A 392 -20.83 -23.08 7.34
C THR A 392 -22.00 -22.19 7.75
N THR A 393 -22.28 -22.15 9.05
CA THR A 393 -23.18 -21.17 9.70
C THR A 393 -22.44 -19.92 10.15
N ARG A 394 -21.11 -19.84 9.97
CA ARG A 394 -20.32 -18.69 10.39
C ARG A 394 -20.50 -17.52 9.43
N TRP A 395 -20.87 -16.36 9.97
CA TRP A 395 -20.90 -15.09 9.26
C TRP A 395 -19.88 -14.14 9.89
N ASN A 396 -18.98 -13.60 9.07
CA ASN A 396 -18.01 -12.63 9.53
C ASN A 396 -18.67 -11.24 9.56
N ARG A 397 -18.69 -10.61 10.74
CA ARG A 397 -19.05 -9.20 10.90
C ARG A 397 -17.84 -8.35 10.52
N LEU A 398 -17.97 -7.59 9.46
CA LEU A 398 -16.95 -6.66 8.98
C LEU A 398 -16.76 -5.50 9.98
N ALA A 399 -15.62 -4.84 9.94
CA ALA A 399 -15.34 -3.65 10.78
C ALA A 399 -16.36 -2.51 10.59
N THR A 400 -17.06 -2.52 9.46
CA THR A 400 -18.12 -1.56 9.12
C THR A 400 -19.50 -1.97 9.65
N GLY A 401 -19.60 -3.13 10.32
CA GLY A 401 -20.84 -3.67 10.92
C GLY A 401 -21.74 -4.47 9.98
N GLN A 402 -21.39 -4.57 8.69
CA GLN A 402 -22.06 -5.47 7.75
C GLN A 402 -21.49 -6.89 7.82
N TYR A 403 -22.10 -7.83 7.11
CA TYR A 403 -21.80 -9.26 7.22
C TYR A 403 -21.49 -9.88 5.86
N VAL A 404 -20.56 -10.83 5.85
CA VAL A 404 -20.31 -11.72 4.72
C VAL A 404 -20.27 -13.16 5.23
N SER A 405 -20.72 -14.12 4.41
CA SER A 405 -20.63 -15.53 4.77
C SER A 405 -19.17 -15.98 4.77
N HIS A 406 -18.76 -16.70 5.81
CA HIS A 406 -17.42 -17.27 5.88
C HIS A 406 -17.21 -18.38 4.83
N ALA A 407 -18.28 -18.89 4.21
CA ALA A 407 -18.25 -19.87 3.13
C ALA A 407 -17.44 -19.42 1.89
N TYR A 408 -17.30 -18.10 1.70
CA TYR A 408 -16.63 -17.47 0.57
C TYR A 408 -15.25 -16.88 0.92
N ILE A 409 -14.82 -17.01 2.19
CA ILE A 409 -13.52 -16.52 2.64
C ILE A 409 -12.49 -17.63 2.51
N SER A 410 -11.51 -17.45 1.63
CA SER A 410 -10.48 -18.46 1.35
C SER A 410 -9.47 -18.56 2.50
N SER A 411 -9.09 -17.41 3.07
CA SER A 411 -8.12 -17.32 4.16
C SER A 411 -8.41 -16.12 5.06
N VAL A 412 -7.92 -16.19 6.29
CA VAL A 412 -7.94 -15.09 7.26
C VAL A 412 -6.53 -14.89 7.79
N TYR A 413 -6.08 -13.64 7.87
CA TYR A 413 -4.78 -13.29 8.42
C TYR A 413 -4.87 -12.00 9.24
N GLY A 414 -3.77 -11.63 9.91
CA GLY A 414 -3.70 -10.42 10.71
C GLY A 414 -4.41 -10.50 12.05
N GLY A 415 -4.32 -11.66 12.70
CA GLY A 415 -4.84 -11.91 14.04
C GLY A 415 -6.00 -12.90 14.07
N SER A 416 -6.43 -13.25 15.28
CA SER A 416 -7.61 -14.09 15.51
C SER A 416 -8.89 -13.29 15.29
N VAL A 417 -9.90 -13.93 14.71
CA VAL A 417 -11.26 -13.36 14.62
C VAL A 417 -12.11 -13.94 15.76
N PRO A 418 -12.47 -13.15 16.79
CA PRO A 418 -13.26 -13.63 17.91
C PRO A 418 -14.75 -13.78 17.56
N VAL A 419 -15.49 -14.45 18.44
CA VAL A 419 -16.96 -14.45 18.45
C VAL A 419 -17.46 -13.04 18.82
N CYS A 420 -18.53 -12.57 18.17
CA CYS A 420 -19.36 -11.47 18.69
C CYS A 420 -20.37 -12.09 19.68
#